data_AF-A0A2S9GBQ3-F1
#
_entry.id   AF-A0A2S9GBQ3-F1
#
_cell.length_a   1.000
_cell.length_b   1.000
_cell.length_c   1.000
_cell.angle_alpha   90.00
_cell.angle_beta   90.00
_cell.angle_gamma   90.00
#
_symmetry.space_group_name_H-M   'P 1'
#
loop_
_entity.id
_entity.type
_entity.pdbx_description
1 polymer ?
#
loop_
_entity_poly.entity_id
_entity_poly.type
_entity_poly.pdbx_seq_one_letter_code
_entity_poly.pdbx_strand_id
1 'polypeptide(L)'
;AITVLDPADRLGGVLRTERIAGQPLDVGAEAFVARRPEVPALLGELGLSAKQITTTGARPLIYSEGRLHQLPKDTVNGIPSRPSE
;
A
#
# COMPACT_ATOMS: atom_id res chain seq x y z
N ALA A 1 11.58 -22.51 -24.83
CA ALA A 1 10.39 -22.53 -23.95
C ALA A 1 10.76 -21.86 -22.63
N ILE A 2 9.82 -21.18 -21.98
CA ILE A 2 10.00 -20.62 -20.62
C ILE A 2 9.15 -21.47 -19.68
N THR A 3 9.73 -21.92 -18.58
CA THR A 3 9.05 -22.72 -17.54
C THR A 3 9.16 -21.99 -16.21
N VAL A 4 8.04 -21.84 -15.51
CA VAL A 4 7.96 -21.24 -14.17
C VAL A 4 7.59 -22.35 -13.18
N LEU A 5 8.35 -22.45 -12.09
CA LEU A 5 8.11 -23.40 -11.01
C LEU A 5 7.79 -22.62 -9.74
N ASP A 6 6.61 -22.83 -9.17
CA ASP A 6 6.17 -22.24 -7.91
C ASP A 6 5.62 -23.37 -7.04
N PRO A 7 6.10 -23.58 -5.80
CA PRO A 7 5.60 -24.61 -4.92
C PRO A 7 4.23 -24.28 -4.31
N ALA A 8 3.78 -23.02 -4.40
CA ALA A 8 2.48 -22.62 -3.88
C ALA A 8 1.34 -23.18 -4.74
N ASP A 9 0.18 -23.32 -4.10
CA ASP A 9 -1.08 -23.70 -4.75
C ASP A 9 -1.64 -22.63 -5.71
N ARG A 10 -1.06 -21.43 -5.69
CA ARG A 10 -1.42 -20.29 -6.52
C ARG A 10 -0.22 -19.37 -6.72
N LEU A 11 -0.20 -18.67 -7.86
CA LEU A 11 0.79 -17.62 -8.13
C LEU A 11 0.53 -16.37 -7.29
N GLY A 12 1.55 -15.51 -7.18
CA GLY A 12 1.44 -14.15 -6.64
C GLY A 12 2.06 -13.93 -5.26
N GLY A 13 2.46 -14.99 -4.54
CA GLY A 13 3.17 -14.88 -3.27
C GLY A 13 2.39 -14.05 -2.23
N VAL A 14 2.94 -12.92 -1.80
CA VAL A 14 2.32 -12.00 -0.83
C VAL A 14 1.24 -11.09 -1.42
N LEU A 15 1.08 -11.04 -2.75
CA LEU A 15 -0.06 -10.38 -3.39
C LEU A 15 -1.27 -11.28 -3.25
N ARG A 16 -2.15 -10.94 -2.29
CA ARG A 16 -3.25 -11.82 -1.90
C ARG A 16 -4.45 -11.03 -1.41
N THR A 17 -5.55 -11.14 -2.16
CA THR A 17 -6.87 -10.64 -1.78
C THR A 17 -7.76 -11.84 -1.45
N GLU A 18 -8.35 -11.84 -0.26
CA GLU A 18 -9.27 -12.88 0.23
C GLU A 18 -10.67 -12.30 0.43
N ARG A 19 -11.69 -13.17 0.50
CA ARG A 19 -13.03 -12.75 0.93
C ARG A 19 -13.22 -13.00 2.42
N ILE A 20 -13.27 -11.93 3.21
CA ILE A 20 -13.49 -11.98 4.66
C ILE A 20 -14.79 -11.23 4.95
N ALA A 21 -15.70 -11.88 5.68
CA ALA A 21 -17.06 -11.36 5.95
C ALA A 21 -17.80 -10.88 4.68
N GLY A 22 -17.59 -11.58 3.55
CA GLY A 22 -18.20 -11.24 2.25
C GLY A 22 -17.56 -10.08 1.50
N GLN A 23 -16.52 -9.44 2.04
CA GLN A 23 -15.80 -8.33 1.42
C GLN A 23 -14.42 -8.76 0.93
N PRO A 24 -13.93 -8.22 -0.20
CA PRO A 24 -12.53 -8.40 -0.58
C PRO A 24 -11.63 -7.66 0.42
N LEU A 25 -10.58 -8.33 0.89
CA LEU A 25 -9.58 -7.79 1.80
C LEU A 25 -8.20 -8.26 1.37
N ASP A 26 -7.26 -7.33 1.24
CA ASP A 26 -5.85 -7.67 1.05
C ASP A 26 -5.25 -8.18 2.36
N VAL A 27 -4.74 -9.41 2.34
CA VAL A 27 -4.13 -10.08 3.50
C VAL A 27 -2.61 -10.10 3.43
N GLY A 28 -2.04 -9.35 2.48
CA GLY A 28 -0.62 -9.18 2.26
C GLY A 28 -0.32 -7.76 1.77
N ALA A 29 0.32 -7.63 0.61
CA ALA A 29 0.57 -6.31 0.03
C ALA A 29 -0.75 -5.67 -0.47
N GLU A 30 -1.10 -4.51 0.06
CA GLU A 30 -2.35 -3.77 -0.24
C GLU A 30 -2.17 -2.61 -1.24
N ALA A 31 -0.97 -2.04 -1.34
CA ALA A 31 -0.71 -0.83 -2.11
C ALA A 31 0.75 -0.74 -2.56
N PHE A 32 1.02 0.16 -3.50
CA PHE A 32 2.35 0.45 -3.99
C PHE A 32 2.60 1.97 -4.05
N VAL A 33 3.87 2.37 -4.09
CA VAL A 33 4.28 3.77 -4.14
C VAL A 33 4.10 4.32 -5.57
N ALA A 34 3.06 5.11 -5.80
CA ALA A 34 2.70 5.59 -7.14
C ALA A 34 3.77 6.43 -7.87
N ARG A 35 4.70 7.06 -7.14
CA ARG A 35 5.80 7.84 -7.75
C ARG A 35 6.92 6.95 -8.34
N ARG A 36 6.93 5.66 -8.01
CA ARG A 36 7.88 4.67 -8.54
C ARG A 36 7.33 4.14 -9.86
N PRO A 37 8.07 4.23 -10.98
CA PRO A 37 7.52 3.97 -12.31
C PRO A 37 7.22 2.50 -12.60
N GLU A 38 7.83 1.57 -11.86
CA GLU A 38 7.84 0.14 -12.18
C GLU A 38 6.44 -0.50 -12.19
N VAL A 39 5.63 -0.25 -11.16
CA VAL A 39 4.26 -0.80 -11.08
C VAL A 39 3.30 -0.08 -12.04
N PRO A 40 3.26 1.27 -12.11
CA PRO A 40 2.45 1.96 -13.12
C PRO A 40 2.75 1.56 -14.56
N ALA A 41 4.04 1.37 -14.91
CA ALA A 41 4.43 0.90 -16.25
C ALA A 41 3.88 -0.50 -16.53
N LEU A 42 4.03 -1.44 -15.60
CA LEU A 42 3.49 -2.78 -15.72
C LEU A 42 1.95 -2.79 -15.84
N LEU A 43 1.26 -1.96 -15.06
CA LEU A 43 -0.19 -1.79 -15.20
C LEU A 43 -0.57 -1.28 -16.59
N GLY A 44 0.23 -0.37 -17.17
CA GLY A 44 0.07 0.10 -18.54
C GLY A 44 0.25 -1.02 -19.57
N GLU A 45 1.34 -1.79 -19.46
CA GLU A 45 1.62 -2.94 -20.34
C GLU A 45 0.51 -4.01 -20.29
N LEU A 46 -0.08 -4.21 -19.11
CA LEU A 46 -1.18 -5.17 -18.91
C LEU A 46 -2.57 -4.60 -19.24
N GLY A 47 -2.68 -3.32 -19.62
CA GLY A 47 -3.97 -2.66 -19.89
C GLY A 47 -4.84 -2.44 -18.65
N LEU A 48 -4.23 -2.40 -17.45
CA LEU A 48 -4.89 -2.28 -16.15
C LEU A 48 -4.85 -0.87 -15.56
N SER A 49 -4.30 0.13 -16.27
CA SER A 49 -4.16 1.50 -15.75
C SER A 49 -5.47 2.10 -15.23
N ALA A 50 -6.60 1.81 -15.87
CA ALA A 50 -7.92 2.30 -15.46
C ALA A 50 -8.44 1.68 -14.14
N LYS A 51 -7.80 0.63 -13.62
CA LYS A 51 -8.13 0.00 -12.33
C LYS A 51 -7.35 0.59 -11.16
N GLN A 52 -6.35 1.42 -11.42
CA GLN A 52 -5.60 2.07 -10.35
C GLN A 52 -6.49 3.08 -9.62
N ILE A 53 -6.56 2.93 -8.30
CA ILE A 53 -7.28 3.83 -7.40
C ILE A 53 -6.29 4.55 -6.48
N THR A 54 -6.65 5.74 -6.00
CA THR A 54 -5.85 6.49 -5.04
C THR A 54 -6.33 6.27 -3.61
N THR A 55 -5.43 6.45 -2.65
CA THR A 55 -5.78 6.46 -1.23
C THR A 55 -6.74 7.61 -0.93
N THR A 56 -7.55 7.43 0.11
CA THR A 56 -8.41 8.50 0.63
C THR A 56 -7.57 9.65 1.22
N GLY A 57 -8.22 10.76 1.58
CA GLY A 57 -7.58 11.88 2.27
C GLY A 57 -7.36 11.67 3.77
N ALA A 58 -7.65 10.48 4.31
CA ALA A 58 -7.56 10.18 5.73
C ALA A 58 -6.14 10.45 6.25
N ARG A 59 -6.05 11.08 7.43
CA ARG A 59 -4.76 11.34 8.09
C ARG A 59 -4.48 10.23 9.10
N PRO A 60 -3.25 9.68 9.11
CA PRO A 60 -2.89 8.67 10.10
C PRO A 60 -2.92 9.24 11.51
N LEU A 61 -3.20 8.36 12.47
CA LEU A 61 -3.15 8.64 13.90
C LEU A 61 -2.06 7.78 14.54
N ILE A 62 -1.46 8.28 15.61
CA ILE A 62 -0.54 7.54 16.47
C ILE A 62 -1.34 7.07 17.69
N TYR A 63 -1.37 5.77 17.95
CA TYR A 63 -1.90 5.26 19.21
C TYR A 63 -0.77 5.18 20.25
N SER A 64 -0.92 5.90 21.35
CA SER A 64 0.04 5.90 22.46
C SER A 64 -0.65 6.29 23.75
N GLU A 65 -0.25 5.68 24.87
CA GLU A 65 -0.79 5.96 26.21
C GLU A 65 -2.32 5.83 26.30
N GLY A 66 -2.89 4.80 25.67
CA GLY A 66 -4.33 4.54 25.76
C GLY A 66 -5.21 5.48 24.94
N ARG A 67 -4.63 6.35 24.09
CA ARG A 67 -5.39 7.32 23.27
C ARG A 67 -4.79 7.50 21.88
N LEU A 68 -5.59 8.05 20.97
CA LEU A 68 -5.19 8.41 19.61
C LEU A 68 -4.70 9.85 19.56
N HIS A 69 -3.58 10.07 18.88
CA HIS A 69 -2.96 11.38 18.66
C HIS A 69 -2.87 11.66 17.17
N GLN A 70 -3.05 12.92 16.76
CA GLN A 70 -2.83 13.31 15.38
C GLN A 70 -1.33 13.26 15.04
N LEU A 71 -1.00 12.82 13.83
CA LEU A 71 0.37 12.93 13.33
C LEU A 71 0.77 14.42 13.22
N PRO A 72 1.91 14.85 13.80
CA PRO A 72 2.37 16.23 13.68
C PRO A 72 2.57 16.66 12.22
N LYS A 73 1.96 17.79 11.84
CA LYS A 73 1.89 18.25 10.43
C LYS A 73 3.23 18.68 9.86
N ASP A 74 4.07 19.30 10.68
CA ASP A 74 5.35 19.89 10.27
C ASP A 74 6.50 18.89 10.43
N THR A 75 6.33 17.68 9.89
CA THR A 75 7.35 16.63 9.95
C THR A 75 7.67 16.05 8.58
N VAL A 76 8.93 15.69 8.37
CA VAL A 76 9.40 14.88 7.23
C VAL A 76 9.89 13.56 7.80
N ASN A 77 9.17 12.47 7.49
CA ASN A 77 9.45 11.14 8.05
C ASN A 77 9.54 11.14 9.59
N GLY A 78 8.72 11.94 10.26
CA GLY A 78 8.70 12.08 11.72
C GLY A 78 9.72 13.07 12.30
N ILE A 79 10.62 13.61 11.49
CA ILE A 79 11.59 14.63 11.91
C ILE A 79 10.94 16.02 11.76
N PRO A 80 10.93 16.88 12.80
CA PRO A 80 10.46 18.26 12.66
C PRO A 80 11.13 18.99 11.50
N SER A 81 10.33 19.59 10.63
CA SER A 81 10.83 20.30 9.43
C SER A 81 11.33 21.71 9.73
N ARG A 82 11.14 22.17 10.97
CA ARG A 82 11.61 23.45 11.48
C ARG A 82 12.28 23.25 12.84
N PRO A 83 13.37 23.98 13.13
CA PRO A 83 13.85 24.12 14.50
C PRO A 83 12.72 24.64 15.39
N SER A 84 12.67 24.20 16.64
CA SER A 84 11.73 24.71 17.63
C SER A 84 11.92 26.22 17.83
N GLU A 85 10.82 26.97 17.91
CA GLU A 85 10.77 28.08 18.86
C GLU A 85 10.82 27.53 20.29
#